data_AF-A0A952H317-F1
#
_entry.id   AF-A0A952H317-F1
#
_cell.length_a   1.000
_cell.length_b   1.000
_cell.length_c   1.000
_cell.angle_alpha   90.00
_cell.angle_beta   90.00
_cell.angle_gamma   90.00
#
_symmetry.space_group_name_H-M   'P 1'
#
loop_
_entity.id
_entity.type
_entity.pdbx_description
1 polymer ?
#
loop_
_entity_poly.entity_id
_entity_poly.type
_entity_poly.pdbx_seq_one_letter_code
_entity_poly.pdbx_strand_id
1 'polypeptide(L)' 'MFYVKNVPNAERVVRVLAGAVVAGMALAQLGGMAGWLAAAGAGGLVASGLFGFCPACALVGRKLKDGR' A
#
# COMPACT_ATOMS: atom_id res chain seq x y z
N MET A 1 -14.35 13.33 -5.95
CA MET A 1 -14.68 11.92 -5.63
C MET A 1 -14.29 11.66 -4.19
N PHE A 2 -15.25 11.76 -3.26
CA PHE A 2 -15.05 11.45 -1.84
C PHE A 2 -14.88 9.92 -1.70
N TYR A 3 -13.70 9.49 -1.26
CA TYR A 3 -13.33 8.14 -0.80
C TYR A 3 -14.20 6.95 -1.24
N VAL A 4 -13.84 6.30 -2.35
CA VAL A 4 -14.45 5.03 -2.77
C VAL A 4 -13.41 3.92 -2.62
N LYS A 5 -13.68 2.91 -1.80
CA LYS A 5 -12.80 1.74 -1.67
C LYS A 5 -12.66 1.06 -3.03
N ASN A 6 -11.42 0.79 -3.45
CA ASN A 6 -11.11 0.14 -4.72
C ASN A 6 -10.23 -1.12 -4.57
N VAL A 7 -9.89 -1.48 -3.33
CA VAL A 7 -9.07 -2.64 -2.98
C VAL A 7 -9.91 -3.62 -2.13
N PRO A 8 -10.06 -4.89 -2.54
CA PRO A 8 -10.74 -5.92 -1.75
C PRO A 8 -9.95 -6.34 -0.51
N ASN A 9 -10.62 -6.95 0.47
CA ASN A 9 -10.05 -7.22 1.78
C ASN A 9 -8.78 -8.09 1.73
N ALA A 10 -8.73 -9.10 0.85
CA ALA A 10 -7.55 -9.95 0.68
C ALA A 10 -6.32 -9.13 0.22
N GLU A 11 -6.48 -8.26 -0.77
CA GLU A 11 -5.40 -7.39 -1.26
C GLU A 11 -4.98 -6.37 -0.19
N ARG A 12 -5.90 -5.91 0.68
CA ARG A 12 -5.57 -5.00 1.77
C ARG A 12 -4.64 -5.65 2.78
N VAL A 13 -4.92 -6.89 3.19
CA VAL A 13 -4.06 -7.65 4.12
C VAL A 13 -2.67 -7.85 3.53
N VAL A 14 -2.59 -8.31 2.27
CA VAL A 14 -1.30 -8.53 1.59
C VAL A 14 -0.49 -7.24 1.50
N ARG A 15 -1.13 -6.10 1.16
CA ARG A 15 -0.45 -4.79 1.08
C ARG A 15 0.13 -4.34 2.42
N VAL A 16 -0.62 -4.53 3.51
CA VAL A 16 -0.14 -4.17 4.85
C VAL A 16 1.07 -5.03 5.24
N LEU A 17 0.97 -6.35 5.08
CA LEU A 17 2.05 -7.27 5.44
C LEU A 17 3.30 -7.05 4.58
N ALA A 18 3.14 -7.03 3.26
CA ALA A 18 4.25 -6.83 2.34
C ALA A 18 4.90 -5.46 2.53
N GLY A 19 4.10 -4.40 2.70
CA GLY A 19 4.63 -3.05 2.92
C GLY A 19 5.40 -2.94 4.23
N ALA A 20 4.91 -3.56 5.32
CA ALA A 20 5.61 -3.57 6.60
C ALA A 20 6.95 -4.33 6.53
N VAL A 21 6.98 -5.49 5.86
CA VAL A 21 8.22 -6.26 5.64
C VAL A 21 9.24 -5.47 4.82
N VAL A 22 8.81 -4.86 3.70
CA VAL A 22 9.70 -4.07 2.85
C VAL A 22 10.21 -2.83 3.60
N ALA A 23 9.36 -2.15 4.37
CA ALA A 23 9.78 -1.01 5.18
C ALA A 23 10.84 -1.41 6.23
N GLY A 24 10.62 -2.53 6.94
CA GLY A 24 11.58 -3.06 7.90
C GLY A 24 12.92 -3.42 7.26
N MET A 25 12.89 -4.11 6.11
CA MET A 25 14.10 -4.44 5.34
C MET A 25 14.82 -3.20 4.81
N ALA A 26 14.09 -2.20 4.33
CA ALA A 26 14.67 -0.95 3.83
C ALA A 26 15.45 -0.22 4.92
N LEU A 27 14.89 -0.12 6.13
CA LEU A 27 15.54 0.51 7.26
C LEU A 27 16.72 -0.31 7.79
N ALA A 28 16.62 -1.64 7.79
CA ALA A 28 17.68 -2.52 8.28
C ALA A 28 18.88 -2.63 7.33
N GLN A 29 18.65 -2.65 6.01
CA GLN A 29 19.67 -3.04 5.04
C GLN A 29 20.23 -1.90 4.18
N LEU A 30 19.43 -0.88 3.85
CA LEU A 30 19.89 0.18 2.91
C LEU A 30 20.58 1.34 3.64
N GLY A 31 20.15 1.66 4.86
CA GLY A 31 20.67 2.79 5.65
C GLY A 31 20.49 4.16 4.97
N GLY A 32 20.78 5.22 5.73
CA GLY A 32 20.79 6.60 5.23
C GLY A 32 19.50 7.05 4.53
N MET A 33 19.62 8.02 3.63
CA MET A 33 18.47 8.60 2.90
C MET A 33 17.75 7.57 2.02
N ALA A 34 18.50 6.64 1.41
CA ALA A 34 17.94 5.61 0.55
C ALA A 34 17.00 4.66 1.31
N GLY A 35 17.39 4.23 2.51
CA GLY A 35 16.54 3.40 3.38
C GLY A 35 15.25 4.12 3.79
N TRP A 36 15.34 5.40 4.15
CA TRP A 36 14.17 6.22 4.49
C TRP A 36 13.22 6.42 3.32
N LEU A 37 13.73 6.73 2.11
CA LEU A 37 12.90 6.88 0.91
C LEU A 37 12.20 5.57 0.53
N ALA A 38 12.92 4.45 0.59
CA ALA A 38 12.35 3.13 0.33
C ALA A 38 11.27 2.77 1.37
N ALA A 39 11.52 3.04 2.66
CA ALA A 39 10.54 2.82 3.72
C ALA A 39 9.29 3.71 3.55
N ALA A 40 9.47 4.98 3.15
CA ALA A 40 8.35 5.88 2.86
C ALA A 40 7.49 5.38 1.68
N GLY A 41 8.13 4.91 0.61
CA GLY A 41 7.43 4.28 -0.52
C GLY A 41 6.63 3.04 -0.10
N ALA A 42 7.24 2.16 0.71
CA ALA A 42 6.56 1.02 1.30
C ALA A 42 5.41 1.43 2.24
N GLY A 43 5.54 2.55 2.95
CA GLY A 43 4.47 3.16 3.74
C GLY A 43 3.24 3.53 2.91
N GLY A 44 3.43 3.98 1.67
CA GLY A 44 2.32 4.19 0.73
C GLY A 44 1.55 2.90 0.40
N LEU A 45 2.25 1.76 0.31
CA LEU A 45 1.62 0.45 0.12
C LEU A 45 0.78 0.07 1.36
N VAL A 46 1.34 0.21 2.56
CA VAL A 46 0.65 -0.04 3.83
C VAL A 46 -0.60 0.83 3.95
N ALA A 47 -0.48 2.14 3.71
CA ALA A 47 -1.59 3.07 3.72
C ALA A 47 -2.70 2.64 2.75
N SER A 48 -2.35 2.22 1.54
CA SER A 48 -3.35 1.75 0.56
C SER A 48 -4.12 0.52 1.02
N GLY A 49 -3.50 -0.35 1.83
CA GLY A 49 -4.17 -1.48 2.49
C GLY A 49 -5.07 -1.02 3.65
N LEU A 50 -4.55 -0.19 4.56
CA LEU A 50 -5.31 0.31 5.72
C LEU A 50 -6.56 1.10 5.31
N PHE A 51 -6.44 1.98 4.31
CA PHE A 51 -7.55 2.76 3.80
C PHE A 51 -8.40 1.99 2.77
N GLY A 52 -7.82 1.01 2.06
CA GLY A 52 -8.55 0.29 1.01
C GLY A 52 -8.77 1.14 -0.25
N PHE A 53 -7.96 2.19 -0.39
CA PHE A 53 -7.91 3.04 -1.56
C PHE A 53 -6.47 3.08 -2.07
N CYS A 54 -6.29 2.76 -3.34
CA CYS A 54 -5.02 2.87 -4.03
C CYS A 54 -5.14 3.83 -5.22
N PRO A 55 -4.37 4.94 -5.25
CA PRO A 55 -4.45 5.92 -6.34
C PRO A 55 -4.00 5.33 -7.68
N ALA A 56 -2.97 4.48 -7.71
CA ALA A 56 -2.55 3.80 -8.93
C ALA A 56 -3.65 2.89 -9.49
N CYS A 57 -4.37 2.16 -8.64
CA CYS A 57 -5.52 1.36 -9.07
C CYS A 57 -6.70 2.23 -9.54
N ALA A 58 -6.89 3.41 -8.95
CA ALA A 58 -7.92 4.35 -9.36
C ALA A 58 -7.62 4.98 -10.72
N LEU A 59 -6.35 5.29 -11.01
CA LEU A 59 -5.89 5.83 -12.30
C LEU A 59 -6.18 4.88 -13.47
N VAL A 60 -6.12 3.57 -13.24
CA VAL A 60 -6.49 2.55 -14.23
C VAL A 60 -7.98 2.19 -14.21
N GLY A 61 -8.80 2.93 -13.48
CA GLY A 61 -10.26 2.76 -13.45
C GLY A 61 -10.77 1.56 -12.64
N ARG A 62 -9.93 0.92 -11.80
CA ARG A 62 -10.37 -0.23 -11.00
C ARG A 62 -11.49 0.18 -10.03
N LYS A 63 -12.58 -0.59 -10.04
CA LYS A 63 -13.70 -0.49 -9.08
C LYS A 63 -13.77 -1.76 -8.25
N LEU A 64 -14.15 -1.62 -6.99
CA LEU A 64 -14.46 -2.78 -6.14
C LEU A 64 -15.79 -3.35 -6.61
N LYS A 65 -15.81 -4.60 -7.10
CA LYS A 65 -17.05 -5.34 -7.37
C LYS A 65 -17.60 -5.77 -6.02
N ASP A 66 -18.89 -5.53 -5.79
CA ASP A 66 -19.57 -5.95 -4.57
C ASP A 66 -19.51 -7.48 -4.48
N GLY A 67 -18.82 -7.97 -3.47
CA GLY A 67 -18.40 -9.37 -3.40
C GLY A 67 -17.45 -9.61 -2.24
N ARG A 68 -17.98 -9.48 -1.01
CA ARG A 68 -17.35 -9.79 0.29
C ARG A 68 -15.90 -9.30 0.50
#